data_AF-A0A960AZM7-F1
#
_entry.id   AF-A0A960AZM7-F1
#
_cell.length_a   1.000
_cell.length_b   1.000
_cell.length_c   1.000
_cell.angle_alpha   90.00
_cell.angle_beta   90.00
_cell.angle_gamma   90.00
#
_symmetry.space_group_name_H-M   'P 1'
#
loop_
_entity.id
_entity.type
_entity.pdbx_description
1 polymer ?
#
loop_
_entity_poly.entity_id
_entity_poly.type
_entity_poly.pdbx_seq_one_letter_code
_entity_poly.pdbx_strand_id
1 'polypeptide(L)'
;MDLATTLAVPAGWRRRGALDNGVLLSAVAPTSEATGILPALRLVVTPVHVAAADWVAEELAELFARLGALVVEHEESTLLNGPATFHRRVRHLRWGAVALTEQWGWLAHGLGFTLTASAAAAEHDGVAEVFAAVAASFAVGAAPGSGRPGQSPEGRSSSDVTRAARDARSATA
;
A
#
# COMPACT_ATOMS: atom_id res chain seq x y z
N MET A 1 3.61 2.73 -17.92
CA MET A 1 3.85 3.64 -16.79
C MET A 1 4.26 2.77 -15.64
N ASP A 2 5.47 2.94 -15.11
CA ASP A 2 5.91 2.18 -13.95
C ASP A 2 5.26 2.77 -12.70
N LEU A 3 4.66 1.92 -11.88
CA LEU A 3 4.04 2.30 -10.61
C LEU A 3 4.99 1.95 -9.46
N ALA A 4 5.12 2.87 -8.51
CA ALA A 4 5.77 2.62 -7.23
C ALA A 4 4.71 2.45 -6.15
N THR A 5 4.92 1.47 -5.26
CA THR A 5 4.07 1.21 -4.10
C THR A 5 4.90 1.27 -2.84
N THR A 6 4.39 1.92 -1.80
CA THR A 6 5.02 2.02 -0.49
C THR A 6 4.09 1.50 0.60
N LEU A 7 4.65 0.79 1.56
CA LEU A 7 3.95 0.31 2.75
C LEU A 7 4.96 0.25 3.90
N ALA A 8 4.63 0.84 5.05
CA ALA A 8 5.46 0.73 6.24
C ALA A 8 5.39 -0.69 6.81
N VAL A 9 6.51 -1.19 7.33
CA VAL A 9 6.58 -2.46 8.04
C VAL A 9 7.05 -2.18 9.46
N PRO A 10 6.38 -2.71 10.50
CA PRO A 10 6.78 -2.44 11.87
C PRO A 10 8.23 -2.88 12.14
N ALA A 11 8.92 -2.12 12.99
CA ALA A 11 10.31 -2.39 13.33
C ALA A 11 10.47 -3.80 13.94
N GLY A 12 11.56 -4.49 13.57
CA GLY A 12 11.86 -5.84 14.06
C GLY A 12 11.08 -6.98 13.37
N TRP A 13 10.13 -6.68 12.50
CA TRP A 13 9.42 -7.71 11.74
C TRP A 13 10.29 -8.26 10.62
N ARG A 14 10.30 -9.58 10.46
CA ARG A 14 11.04 -10.23 9.37
C ARG A 14 10.30 -9.99 8.06
N ARG A 15 10.92 -9.24 7.15
CA ARG A 15 10.34 -8.82 5.86
C ARG A 15 10.91 -9.60 4.69
N ARG A 16 10.05 -9.96 3.73
CA ARG A 16 10.42 -10.49 2.41
C ARG A 16 9.61 -9.75 1.34
N GLY A 17 10.29 -9.15 0.36
CA GLY A 17 9.65 -8.44 -0.76
C GLY A 17 9.75 -9.20 -2.08
N ALA A 18 9.01 -8.75 -3.10
CA ALA A 18 9.05 -9.23 -4.48
C ALA A 18 9.01 -10.76 -4.60
N LEU A 19 7.91 -11.33 -4.13
CA LEU A 19 7.63 -12.76 -4.20
C LEU A 19 6.82 -13.08 -5.47
N ASP A 20 6.94 -14.31 -5.97
CA ASP A 20 6.21 -14.75 -7.17
C ASP A 20 4.68 -14.61 -7.00
N ASN A 21 3.96 -14.57 -8.14
CA ASN A 21 2.49 -14.56 -8.21
C ASN A 21 1.83 -13.32 -7.56
N GLY A 22 2.35 -12.13 -7.84
CA GLY A 22 1.73 -10.87 -7.42
C GLY A 22 1.91 -10.51 -5.94
N VAL A 23 2.76 -11.22 -5.20
CA VAL A 23 3.01 -10.92 -3.79
C VAL A 23 4.11 -9.86 -3.66
N LEU A 24 3.72 -8.64 -3.34
CA LEU A 24 4.66 -7.52 -3.19
C LEU A 24 5.45 -7.60 -1.88
N LEU A 25 4.79 -8.08 -0.82
CA LEU A 25 5.34 -8.10 0.53
C LEU A 25 4.79 -9.28 1.34
N SER A 26 5.64 -9.88 2.16
CA SER A 26 5.26 -10.62 3.35
C SER A 26 6.11 -10.18 4.54
N ALA A 27 5.50 -9.99 5.70
CA ALA A 27 6.21 -9.70 6.94
C ALA A 27 5.59 -10.50 8.10
N VAL A 28 6.41 -10.92 9.06
CA VAL A 28 5.97 -11.66 10.25
C VAL A 28 6.63 -11.04 11.47
N ALA A 29 5.85 -10.88 12.54
CA ALA A 29 6.35 -10.43 13.82
C ALA A 29 7.47 -11.36 14.33
N PRO A 30 8.41 -10.83 15.14
CA PRO A 30 9.32 -11.71 15.87
C PRO A 30 8.53 -12.67 16.75
N THR A 31 9.04 -13.89 16.91
CA THR A 31 8.47 -14.84 17.87
C THR A 31 8.60 -14.25 19.27
N SER A 32 7.51 -13.80 19.85
CA SER A 32 7.38 -13.67 21.31
C SER A 32 6.62 -14.90 21.82
N GLU A 33 6.26 -14.96 23.10
CA GLU A 33 5.52 -16.05 23.75
C GLU A 33 4.10 -16.31 23.17
N ALA A 34 3.86 -15.94 21.92
CA ALA A 34 2.63 -16.14 21.17
C ALA A 34 2.27 -17.63 21.14
N THR A 35 1.13 -17.96 21.73
CA THR A 35 0.60 -19.31 21.83
C THR A 35 -0.17 -19.69 20.57
N GLY A 36 0.45 -19.53 19.39
CA GLY A 36 -0.15 -19.94 18.12
C GLY A 36 0.29 -19.14 16.89
N ILE A 37 -0.68 -18.44 16.29
CA ILE A 37 -0.51 -17.76 15.00
C ILE A 37 0.19 -16.42 15.23
N LEU A 38 1.45 -16.33 14.81
CA LEU A 38 2.20 -15.08 14.85
C LEU A 38 1.50 -14.00 14.00
N PRO A 39 1.48 -12.75 14.48
CA PRO A 39 1.07 -11.61 13.67
C PRO A 39 1.84 -11.56 12.35
N ALA A 40 1.12 -11.45 11.24
CA ALA A 40 1.67 -11.48 9.89
C ALA A 40 0.96 -10.49 8.97
N LEU A 41 1.71 -9.99 7.99
CA LEU A 41 1.26 -9.10 6.92
C LEU A 41 1.57 -9.74 5.57
N ARG A 42 0.66 -9.58 4.61
CA ARG A 42 0.87 -9.93 3.20
C ARG A 42 0.20 -8.90 2.31
N LEU A 43 0.97 -8.29 1.41
CA LEU A 43 0.46 -7.40 0.37
C LEU A 43 0.49 -8.13 -0.97
N VAL A 44 -0.65 -8.19 -1.64
CA VAL A 44 -0.82 -8.78 -2.97
C VAL A 44 -1.29 -7.71 -3.93
N VAL A 45 -0.85 -7.81 -5.18
CA VAL A 45 -1.38 -7.06 -6.32
C VAL A 45 -1.93 -8.01 -7.38
N THR A 46 -3.10 -7.70 -7.90
CA THR A 46 -3.77 -8.43 -8.98
C THR A 46 -4.29 -7.46 -10.04
N PRO A 47 -4.22 -7.80 -11.34
CA PRO A 47 -4.97 -7.08 -12.37
C PRO A 47 -6.48 -7.20 -12.12
N VAL A 48 -7.21 -6.10 -12.26
CA VAL A 48 -8.67 -6.04 -12.10
C VAL A 48 -9.30 -5.58 -13.41
N HIS A 49 -10.20 -6.40 -13.94
CA HIS A 49 -10.88 -6.17 -15.22
C HIS A 49 -12.40 -6.01 -15.08
N VAL A 50 -12.90 -6.01 -13.84
CA VAL A 50 -14.31 -5.89 -13.48
C VAL A 50 -14.58 -4.54 -12.81
N ALA A 51 -15.86 -4.23 -12.57
CA ALA A 51 -16.20 -3.04 -11.82
C ALA A 51 -15.72 -3.17 -10.36
N ALA A 52 -15.46 -2.04 -9.70
CA ALA A 52 -14.93 -2.04 -8.34
C ALA A 52 -15.82 -2.83 -7.35
N ALA A 53 -17.15 -2.68 -7.45
CA ALA A 53 -18.09 -3.43 -6.62
C ALA A 53 -17.96 -4.95 -6.82
N ASP A 54 -17.81 -5.38 -8.07
CA ASP A 54 -17.64 -6.80 -8.42
C ASP A 54 -16.30 -7.32 -7.89
N TRP A 55 -15.23 -6.54 -8.01
CA TRP A 55 -13.92 -6.90 -7.44
C TRP A 55 -13.96 -7.11 -5.92
N VAL A 56 -14.63 -6.22 -5.17
CA VAL A 56 -14.77 -6.37 -3.71
C VAL A 56 -15.54 -7.65 -3.34
N ALA A 57 -16.55 -7.99 -4.13
CA ALA A 57 -17.32 -9.22 -3.97
C ALA A 57 -16.51 -10.47 -4.33
N GLU A 58 -15.72 -10.42 -5.41
CA GLU A 58 -14.80 -11.49 -5.82
C GLU A 58 -13.74 -11.75 -4.75
N GLU A 59 -13.10 -10.71 -4.19
CA GLU A 59 -12.13 -10.85 -3.10
C GLU A 59 -12.75 -11.54 -1.88
N LEU A 60 -14.02 -11.27 -1.56
CA LEU A 60 -14.72 -11.94 -0.47
C LEU A 60 -14.98 -13.42 -0.80
N ALA A 61 -15.47 -13.70 -2.00
CA ALA A 61 -15.74 -15.05 -2.46
C ALA A 61 -14.45 -15.91 -2.47
N GLU A 62 -13.33 -15.36 -2.93
CA GLU A 62 -12.03 -16.00 -2.88
C GLU A 62 -11.56 -16.28 -1.45
N LEU A 63 -11.80 -15.34 -0.53
CA LEU A 63 -11.47 -15.52 0.88
C LEU A 63 -12.26 -16.68 1.50
N PHE A 64 -13.57 -16.75 1.24
CA PHE A 64 -14.43 -17.86 1.65
C PHE A 64 -13.93 -19.19 1.06
N ALA A 65 -13.60 -19.22 -0.23
CA ALA A 65 -13.10 -20.42 -0.88
C ALA A 65 -11.77 -20.92 -0.27
N ARG A 66 -10.89 -19.99 0.14
CA ARG A 66 -9.57 -20.32 0.69
C ARG A 66 -9.59 -20.71 2.16
N LEU A 67 -10.44 -20.08 2.96
CA LEU A 67 -10.48 -20.27 4.42
C LEU A 67 -11.58 -21.24 4.87
N GLY A 68 -12.55 -21.53 4.00
CA GLY A 68 -13.71 -22.34 4.34
C GLY A 68 -14.66 -21.57 5.26
N ALA A 69 -15.04 -22.19 6.39
CA ALA A 69 -15.93 -21.56 7.36
C ALA A 69 -15.26 -20.34 8.01
N LEU A 70 -15.82 -19.16 7.76
CA LEU A 70 -15.42 -17.89 8.37
C LEU A 70 -16.66 -17.09 8.79
N VAL A 71 -16.46 -16.16 9.72
CA VAL A 71 -17.46 -15.18 10.14
C VAL A 71 -16.91 -13.80 9.82
N VAL A 72 -17.68 -13.01 9.07
CA VAL A 72 -17.37 -11.59 8.84
C VAL A 72 -17.85 -10.80 10.06
N GLU A 73 -16.92 -10.15 10.77
CA GLU A 73 -17.21 -9.38 11.98
C GLU A 73 -17.39 -7.90 11.70
N HIS A 74 -16.69 -7.43 10.66
CA HIS A 74 -16.73 -6.05 10.22
C HIS A 74 -16.49 -6.02 8.72
N GLU A 75 -17.22 -5.15 8.03
CA GLU A 75 -17.00 -4.85 6.62
C GLU A 75 -17.42 -3.41 6.35
N GLU A 76 -16.53 -2.67 5.72
CA GLU A 76 -16.75 -1.31 5.25
C GLU A 76 -16.15 -1.20 3.84
N SER A 77 -16.84 -0.51 2.94
CA SER A 77 -16.32 -0.22 1.59
C SER A 77 -16.70 1.18 1.14
N THR A 78 -15.78 1.83 0.43
CA THR A 78 -15.98 3.15 -0.17
C THR A 78 -15.83 3.03 -1.68
N LEU A 79 -16.90 3.37 -2.41
CA LEU A 79 -16.97 3.32 -3.87
C LEU A 79 -17.30 4.68 -4.52
N LEU A 80 -17.41 5.74 -3.72
CA LEU A 80 -17.89 7.06 -4.15
C LEU A 80 -16.71 8.01 -4.45
N ASN A 81 -16.59 8.46 -5.71
CA ASN A 81 -15.70 9.53 -6.17
C ASN A 81 -14.25 9.50 -5.61
N GLY A 82 -13.61 8.33 -5.67
CA GLY A 82 -12.23 8.10 -5.25
C GLY A 82 -11.74 6.70 -5.64
N PRO A 83 -10.51 6.32 -5.27
CA PRO A 83 -10.06 4.93 -5.38
C PRO A 83 -11.03 4.05 -4.58
N ALA A 84 -11.51 2.97 -5.20
CA ALA A 84 -12.35 2.03 -4.48
C ALA A 84 -11.53 1.38 -3.37
N THR A 85 -12.06 1.41 -2.14
CA THR A 85 -11.42 0.79 -0.98
C THR A 85 -12.38 -0.11 -0.23
N PHE A 86 -11.82 -1.09 0.46
CA PHE A 86 -12.56 -1.85 1.46
C PHE A 86 -11.68 -2.12 2.68
N HIS A 87 -12.34 -2.29 3.83
CA HIS A 87 -11.77 -2.88 5.03
C HIS A 87 -12.72 -3.97 5.52
N ARG A 88 -12.18 -5.12 5.91
CA ARG A 88 -12.96 -6.18 6.54
C ARG A 88 -12.17 -6.88 7.62
N ARG A 89 -12.89 -7.39 8.62
CA ARG A 89 -12.37 -8.27 9.66
C ARG A 89 -13.14 -9.59 9.63
N VAL A 90 -12.41 -10.69 9.55
CA VAL A 90 -12.98 -12.03 9.57
C VAL A 90 -12.37 -12.87 10.68
N ARG A 91 -13.21 -13.69 11.30
CA ARG A 91 -12.81 -14.73 12.25
C ARG A 91 -12.91 -16.09 11.58
N HIS A 92 -11.84 -16.88 11.65
CA HIS A 92 -11.80 -18.20 11.01
C HIS A 92 -10.84 -19.15 11.73
N LEU A 93 -10.91 -20.45 11.40
CA LEU A 93 -9.95 -21.43 11.89
C LEU A 93 -8.72 -21.46 10.97
N ARG A 94 -7.53 -21.53 11.56
CA ARG A 94 -6.27 -21.73 10.84
C ARG A 94 -5.35 -22.63 11.64
N TRP A 95 -4.98 -23.78 11.07
CA TRP A 95 -4.10 -24.77 11.71
C TRP A 95 -4.55 -25.16 13.14
N GLY A 96 -5.87 -25.26 13.37
CA GLY A 96 -6.44 -25.62 14.66
C GLY A 96 -6.57 -24.46 15.67
N ALA A 97 -6.12 -23.25 15.34
CA ALA A 97 -6.27 -22.06 16.18
C ALA A 97 -7.26 -21.06 15.55
N VAL A 98 -7.99 -20.34 16.40
CA VAL A 98 -8.87 -19.25 15.94
C VAL A 98 -8.02 -18.04 15.57
N ALA A 99 -8.15 -17.59 14.33
CA ALA A 99 -7.48 -16.43 13.79
C ALA A 99 -8.46 -15.27 13.61
N LEU A 100 -7.96 -14.06 13.81
CA LEU A 100 -8.57 -12.86 13.26
C LEU A 100 -7.70 -12.37 12.10
N THR A 101 -8.36 -12.14 10.97
CA THR A 101 -7.73 -11.63 9.75
C THR A 101 -8.44 -10.35 9.34
N GLU A 102 -7.67 -9.30 9.15
CA GLU A 102 -8.13 -8.04 8.57
C GLU A 102 -7.61 -7.90 7.14
N GLN A 103 -8.45 -7.40 6.26
CA GLN A 103 -8.06 -7.08 4.89
C GLN A 103 -8.39 -5.63 4.57
N TRP A 104 -7.44 -4.97 3.91
CA TRP A 104 -7.64 -3.66 3.27
C TRP A 104 -7.40 -3.80 1.78
N GLY A 105 -8.31 -3.26 0.99
CA GLY A 105 -8.22 -3.22 -0.45
C GLY A 105 -8.11 -1.81 -0.98
N TRP A 106 -7.30 -1.62 -2.03
CA TRP A 106 -7.24 -0.39 -2.81
C TRP A 106 -7.22 -0.72 -4.30
N LEU A 107 -8.12 -0.11 -5.08
CA LEU A 107 -8.11 -0.18 -6.55
C LEU A 107 -7.43 1.06 -7.13
N ALA A 108 -6.33 0.88 -7.86
CA ALA A 108 -5.62 1.96 -8.53
C ALA A 108 -5.07 1.51 -9.88
N HIS A 109 -5.30 2.31 -10.93
CA HIS A 109 -4.78 2.07 -12.29
C HIS A 109 -5.08 0.66 -12.85
N GLY A 110 -6.26 0.09 -12.53
CA GLY A 110 -6.63 -1.26 -12.96
C GLY A 110 -5.93 -2.39 -12.19
N LEU A 111 -5.29 -2.07 -11.06
CA LEU A 111 -4.66 -3.01 -10.15
C LEU A 111 -5.37 -2.98 -8.79
N GLY A 112 -5.77 -4.15 -8.30
CA GLY A 112 -6.26 -4.36 -6.95
C GLY A 112 -5.09 -4.68 -6.03
N PHE A 113 -4.93 -3.89 -4.97
CA PHE A 113 -3.96 -4.13 -3.92
C PHE A 113 -4.70 -4.61 -2.68
N THR A 114 -4.37 -5.80 -2.19
CA THR A 114 -4.97 -6.36 -0.97
C THR A 114 -3.90 -6.58 0.09
N LEU A 115 -3.95 -5.80 1.17
CA LEU A 115 -3.20 -6.06 2.39
C LEU A 115 -4.01 -6.99 3.27
N THR A 116 -3.43 -8.13 3.63
CA THR A 116 -3.97 -9.06 4.63
C THR A 116 -3.10 -9.02 5.87
N ALA A 117 -3.69 -8.70 7.01
CA ALA A 117 -3.06 -8.82 8.32
C ALA A 117 -3.76 -9.91 9.13
N SER A 118 -3.01 -10.76 9.84
CA SER A 118 -3.61 -11.85 10.61
C SER A 118 -2.87 -12.06 11.91
N ALA A 119 -3.59 -12.44 12.97
CA ALA A 119 -3.05 -12.84 14.26
C ALA A 119 -3.94 -13.92 14.91
N ALA A 120 -3.46 -14.55 15.98
CA ALA A 120 -4.34 -15.32 16.85
C ALA A 120 -5.43 -14.40 17.42
N ALA A 121 -6.67 -14.90 17.54
CA ALA A 121 -7.80 -14.08 18.00
C ALA A 121 -7.58 -13.49 19.40
N ALA A 122 -6.88 -14.22 20.29
CA ALA A 122 -6.54 -13.75 21.64
C ALA A 122 -5.47 -12.63 21.67
N GLU A 123 -4.70 -12.49 20.60
CA GLU A 123 -3.60 -11.52 20.49
C GLU A 123 -3.98 -10.31 19.62
N HIS A 124 -5.10 -10.40 18.88
CA HIS A 124 -5.50 -9.43 17.87
C HIS A 124 -5.66 -8.02 18.43
N ASP A 125 -6.33 -7.86 19.59
CA ASP A 125 -6.53 -6.55 20.20
C ASP A 125 -5.21 -5.83 20.50
N GLY A 126 -4.14 -6.57 20.80
CA GLY A 126 -2.80 -6.02 21.05
C GLY A 126 -2.06 -5.56 19.80
N VAL A 127 -2.51 -5.98 18.61
CA VAL A 127 -1.87 -5.65 17.32
C VAL A 127 -2.78 -4.96 16.32
N ALA A 128 -4.07 -4.79 16.62
CA ALA A 128 -5.07 -4.19 15.74
C ALA A 128 -4.67 -2.77 15.29
N GLU A 129 -4.24 -1.92 16.22
CA GLU A 129 -3.76 -0.57 15.92
C GLU A 129 -2.50 -0.58 15.04
N VAL A 130 -1.62 -1.57 15.22
CA VAL A 130 -0.43 -1.73 14.37
C VAL A 130 -0.85 -2.10 12.94
N PHE A 131 -1.85 -2.98 12.79
CA PHE A 131 -2.38 -3.33 11.47
C PHE A 131 -3.03 -2.13 10.78
N ALA A 132 -3.87 -1.38 11.51
CA ALA A 132 -4.49 -0.16 11.00
C ALA A 132 -3.45 0.89 10.58
N ALA A 133 -2.40 1.11 11.40
CA ALA A 133 -1.31 2.03 11.08
C ALA A 133 -0.51 1.59 9.84
N VAL A 134 -0.27 0.29 9.67
CA VAL A 134 0.36 -0.25 8.45
C VAL A 134 -0.53 0.01 7.25
N ALA A 135 -1.82 -0.31 7.31
CA ALA A 135 -2.75 -0.06 6.22
C ALA A 135 -2.83 1.43 5.84
N ALA A 136 -2.88 2.32 6.83
CA ALA A 136 -2.90 3.77 6.62
C ALA A 136 -1.63 4.32 5.96
N SER A 137 -0.50 3.59 6.03
CA SER A 137 0.76 3.97 5.38
C SER A 137 0.84 3.56 3.90
N PHE A 138 -0.15 2.83 3.38
CA PHE A 138 -0.17 2.39 2.00
C PHE A 138 -0.27 3.58 1.04
N ALA A 139 0.61 3.62 0.05
CA ALA A 139 0.50 4.56 -1.06
C ALA A 139 0.94 3.92 -2.37
N VAL A 140 0.31 4.37 -3.46
CA VAL A 140 0.63 4.00 -4.84
C VAL A 140 0.73 5.27 -5.67
N GLY A 141 1.78 5.37 -6.49
CA GLY A 141 2.02 6.53 -7.33
C GLY A 141 2.86 6.18 -8.54
N ALA A 142 3.12 7.16 -9.40
CA ALA A 142 4.09 7.01 -10.48
C ALA A 142 5.46 6.69 -9.88
N ALA A 143 6.16 5.70 -10.44
CA ALA A 143 7.55 5.49 -10.09
C ALA A 143 8.31 6.79 -10.34
N PRO A 144 9.20 7.23 -9.43
CA PRO A 144 10.10 8.33 -9.75
C PRO A 144 10.81 7.92 -11.03
N GLY A 145 10.59 8.69 -12.09
CA GLY A 145 11.10 8.35 -13.40
C GLY A 145 12.59 8.04 -13.27
N SER A 146 13.03 6.97 -13.91
CA SER A 146 14.44 6.72 -14.19
C SER A 146 14.93 7.84 -15.12
N GLY A 147 15.06 9.04 -14.55
CA GLY A 147 15.63 10.20 -15.18
C GLY A 147 17.04 9.82 -15.58
N ARG A 148 17.24 9.63 -16.88
CA ARG A 148 18.54 9.43 -17.50
C ARG A 148 19.49 10.50 -16.95
N PRO A 149 20.56 10.15 -16.22
CA PRO A 149 21.52 11.15 -15.76
C PRO A 149 22.24 11.68 -17.00
N GLY A 150 22.01 12.95 -17.34
CA GLY A 150 22.70 13.61 -18.45
C GLY A 150 21.77 14.10 -19.56
N GLN A 151 20.87 15.03 -19.25
CA GLN A 151 20.70 16.18 -20.13
C GLN A 151 21.10 17.41 -19.32
N SER A 152 22.39 17.73 -19.39
CA SER A 152 22.89 19.07 -19.08
C SER A 152 22.10 20.05 -19.96
N PRO A 153 21.55 21.14 -19.42
CA PRO A 153 21.03 22.20 -20.26
C PRO A 153 22.22 22.82 -20.99
N GLU A 154 22.30 22.56 -22.30
CA GLU A 154 23.18 23.27 -23.21
C GLU A 154 22.94 24.78 -23.07
N GLY A 155 24.05 25.51 -22.96
CA GLY A 155 24.21 26.82 -23.57
C GLY A 155 23.29 27.95 -23.09
N ARG A 156 23.50 28.46 -21.88
CA ARG A 156 23.30 29.91 -21.67
C ARG A 156 24.55 30.63 -22.12
N SER A 157 24.49 31.06 -23.38
CA SER A 157 25.46 31.94 -24.03
C SER A 157 25.75 33.15 -23.15
N SER A 158 27.01 33.29 -22.79
CA SER A 158 27.60 34.41 -22.08
C SER A 158 27.68 35.63 -23.02
N SER A 159 26.58 36.32 -23.24
CA SER A 159 26.54 37.58 -24.00
C SER A 159 25.32 38.43 -23.64
N ASP A 160 25.13 38.76 -22.36
CA ASP A 160 24.23 39.86 -21.93
C ASP A 160 24.75 40.53 -20.66
N VAL A 161 26.08 40.66 -20.57
CA VAL A 161 26.72 41.62 -19.68
C VAL A 161 26.98 42.86 -20.54
N THR A 162 26.54 44.03 -20.05
CA THR A 162 26.80 45.38 -20.57
C THR A 162 25.72 46.07 -21.45
N ARG A 163 24.44 46.07 -21.04
CA ARG A 163 23.50 47.12 -21.48
C ARG A 163 22.33 47.41 -20.52
N ALA A 164 22.62 47.62 -19.23
CA ALA A 164 21.59 48.09 -18.28
C ALA A 164 22.15 49.01 -17.17
N ALA A 165 23.26 49.71 -17.43
CA ALA A 165 23.87 50.64 -16.45
C ALA A 165 24.10 52.05 -17.01
N ARG A 166 23.34 52.48 -18.05
CA ARG A 166 23.53 53.80 -18.68
C ARG A 166 22.35 54.78 -18.62
N ASP A 167 21.21 54.43 -18.03
CA ASP A 167 20.02 55.30 -18.05
C ASP A 167 19.52 55.80 -16.68
N ALA A 168 20.38 55.84 -15.65
CA ALA A 168 19.97 56.29 -14.30
C ALA A 168 20.72 57.52 -13.75
N ARG A 169 21.36 58.36 -14.59
CA ARG A 169 22.11 59.55 -14.10
C ARG A 169 21.89 60.89 -14.84
N SER A 170 20.80 61.05 -15.59
CA SER A 170 20.49 62.35 -16.22
C SER A 170 19.00 62.67 -16.21
N ALA A 171 18.36 62.67 -15.03
CA ALA A 171 17.00 63.21 -14.90
C ALA A 171 16.63 63.59 -13.45
N THR A 172 17.44 64.37 -12.75
CA THR A 172 16.95 65.30 -11.70
C THR A 172 18.05 66.27 -11.28
N ALA A 173 17.73 67.56 -11.40
CA ALA A 173 18.21 68.76 -10.68
C ALA A 173 19.66 68.80 -10.18
#